data_AF-A0A2D5S3V7-F1
#
_entry.id   AF-A0A2D5S3V7-F1
#
_cell.length_a   1.000
_cell.length_b   1.000
_cell.length_c   1.000
_cell.angle_alpha   90.00
_cell.angle_beta   90.00
_cell.angle_gamma   90.00
#
_symmetry.space_group_name_H-M   'P 1'
#
loop_
_entity.id
_entity.type
_entity.pdbx_description
1 polymer ?
#
loop_
_entity_poly.entity_id
_entity_poly.type
_entity_poly.pdbx_seq_one_letter_code
_entity_poly.pdbx_strand_id
1 'polypeptide(L)'
;MTAPILAPTFIPGPMEAWLMPPVMIPMLGSTLLTDVLPWAGLLAIITLVGGGIAVFVRRNIFVGSEPTVGFTLEDLREMRARGEITDEEFELSRARMTQAFRESGSADDPLKGSVSAHRIPGVKPPPRRSSQGPKSPPSDGSASDPEKG
;
A
#
# COMPACT_ATOMS: atom_id res chain seq x y z
N MET A 1 -63.71 -51.02 -38.40
CA MET A 1 -64.33 -49.68 -38.39
C MET A 1 -64.07 -49.10 -37.01
N THR A 2 -63.09 -48.21 -36.91
CA THR A 2 -62.49 -47.76 -35.65
C THR A 2 -62.68 -46.24 -35.57
N ALA A 3 -63.37 -45.75 -34.54
CA ALA A 3 -63.66 -44.33 -34.37
C ALA A 3 -62.51 -43.60 -33.65
N PRO A 4 -62.15 -42.36 -34.05
CA PRO A 4 -61.13 -41.58 -33.38
C PRO A 4 -61.68 -40.90 -32.11
N ILE A 5 -60.97 -41.08 -31.00
CA ILE A 5 -61.22 -40.47 -29.69
C ILE A 5 -60.68 -39.04 -29.73
N LEU A 6 -61.57 -38.05 -29.61
CA LEU A 6 -61.22 -36.63 -29.44
C LEU A 6 -60.69 -36.39 -28.01
N ALA A 7 -59.46 -35.90 -27.91
CA ALA A 7 -58.88 -35.44 -26.65
C ALA A 7 -59.42 -34.03 -26.29
N PRO A 8 -59.77 -33.76 -25.02
CA PRO A 8 -60.17 -32.43 -24.59
C PRO A 8 -58.96 -31.51 -24.48
N THR A 9 -58.99 -30.40 -25.21
CA THR A 9 -58.05 -29.28 -25.08
C THR A 9 -58.34 -28.52 -23.78
N PHE A 10 -57.52 -28.77 -22.76
CA PHE A 10 -57.54 -28.03 -21.51
C PHE A 10 -56.84 -26.67 -21.72
N ILE A 11 -57.63 -25.59 -21.73
CA ILE A 11 -57.14 -24.21 -21.80
C ILE A 11 -56.92 -23.74 -20.35
N PRO A 12 -55.67 -23.55 -19.88
CA PRO A 12 -55.43 -23.00 -18.55
C PRO A 12 -55.86 -21.52 -18.52
N GLY A 13 -56.80 -21.19 -17.63
CA GLY A 13 -57.23 -19.81 -17.39
C GLY A 13 -56.12 -18.95 -16.75
N PRO A 14 -56.20 -17.62 -16.83
CA PRO A 14 -55.25 -16.70 -16.23
C PRO A 14 -55.43 -16.73 -14.70
N MET A 15 -54.71 -17.62 -14.04
CA MET A 15 -54.67 -17.66 -12.59
C MET A 15 -53.82 -16.50 -12.06
N GLU A 16 -54.47 -15.67 -11.24
CA GLU A 16 -53.85 -15.11 -10.03
C GLU A 16 -52.74 -14.06 -10.27
N ALA A 17 -53.05 -13.00 -10.99
CA ALA A 17 -52.19 -11.81 -11.05
C ALA A 17 -52.30 -10.88 -9.82
N TRP A 18 -53.07 -11.23 -8.78
CA TRP A 18 -53.30 -10.35 -7.63
C TRP A 18 -53.52 -11.14 -6.35
N LEU A 19 -52.48 -11.14 -5.49
CA LEU A 19 -52.54 -11.07 -4.02
C LEU A 19 -51.10 -11.24 -3.49
N MET A 20 -50.14 -10.48 -4.03
CA MET A 20 -48.93 -10.26 -3.24
C MET A 20 -49.31 -9.32 -2.11
N PRO A 21 -49.17 -9.73 -0.84
CA PRO A 21 -49.40 -8.81 0.27
C PRO A 21 -48.47 -7.61 0.08
N PRO A 22 -48.94 -6.38 0.30
CA PRO A 22 -48.07 -5.22 0.24
C PRO A 22 -46.88 -5.47 1.18
N VAL A 23 -45.67 -5.52 0.62
CA VAL A 23 -44.44 -5.48 1.41
C VAL A 23 -44.41 -4.09 2.03
N MET A 24 -44.98 -4.00 3.23
CA MET A 24 -44.84 -2.85 4.11
C MET A 24 -43.38 -2.80 4.50
N ILE A 25 -42.56 -2.11 3.70
CA ILE A 25 -41.22 -1.72 4.12
C ILE A 25 -41.43 -0.88 5.36
N PRO A 26 -41.02 -1.36 6.55
CA PRO A 26 -41.26 -0.62 7.76
C PRO A 26 -40.60 0.75 7.62
N MET A 27 -41.38 1.82 7.79
CA MET A 27 -40.89 3.18 8.04
C MET A 27 -40.25 3.24 9.45
N LEU A 28 -39.30 2.35 9.70
CA LEU A 28 -38.49 2.21 10.91
C LEU A 28 -37.21 3.07 10.83
N GLY A 29 -37.09 3.90 9.81
CA GLY A 29 -35.85 4.59 9.45
C GLY A 29 -35.30 5.48 10.56
N SER A 30 -36.13 6.12 11.39
CA SER A 30 -35.65 7.06 12.40
C SER A 30 -35.11 6.37 13.65
N THR A 31 -35.82 5.38 14.20
CA THR A 31 -35.40 4.68 15.43
C THR A 31 -34.23 3.75 15.18
N LEU A 32 -34.22 3.04 14.04
CA LEU A 32 -33.09 2.19 13.66
C LEU A 32 -31.82 3.01 13.40
N LEU A 33 -31.94 4.16 12.75
CA LEU A 33 -30.76 5.04 12.58
C LEU A 33 -30.28 5.55 13.93
N THR A 34 -31.18 5.96 14.84
CA THR A 34 -30.77 6.46 16.16
C THR A 34 -30.03 5.40 16.98
N ASP A 35 -30.43 4.13 16.84
CA ASP A 35 -29.83 3.00 17.57
C ASP A 35 -28.55 2.48 16.89
N VAL A 36 -28.48 2.50 15.56
CA VAL A 36 -27.32 2.01 14.77
C VAL A 36 -26.22 3.06 14.67
N LEU A 37 -26.56 4.36 14.63
CA LEU A 37 -25.60 5.46 14.48
C LEU A 37 -24.47 5.48 15.54
N PRO A 38 -24.71 5.26 16.86
CA PRO A 38 -23.64 5.22 17.84
C PRO A 38 -22.69 4.03 17.63
N TRP A 39 -23.20 2.85 17.27
CA TRP A 39 -22.37 1.68 16.96
C TRP A 39 -21.53 1.89 15.71
N ALA A 40 -22.14 2.43 14.65
CA ALA A 40 -21.44 2.77 13.42
C ALA A 40 -20.36 3.83 13.64
N GLY A 41 -20.66 4.87 14.44
CA GLY A 41 -19.69 5.90 14.84
C GLY A 41 -18.53 5.32 15.65
N LEU A 42 -18.80 4.44 16.61
CA LEU A 42 -17.77 3.76 17.39
C LEU A 42 -16.84 2.92 16.51
N LEU A 43 -17.40 2.12 15.59
CA LEU A 43 -16.64 1.36 14.60
C LEU A 43 -15.78 2.26 13.71
N ALA A 44 -16.34 3.38 13.25
CA ALA A 44 -15.60 4.35 12.45
C ALA A 44 -14.41 4.94 13.22
N ILE A 45 -14.60 5.29 14.50
CA ILE A 45 -13.52 5.79 15.37
C ILE A 45 -12.44 4.73 15.56
N ILE A 46 -12.82 3.49 15.90
CA ILE A 46 -11.87 2.38 16.08
C ILE A 46 -11.08 2.14 14.79
N THR A 47 -11.75 2.19 13.64
CA THR A 47 -11.11 1.99 12.33
C THR A 47 -10.19 3.15 11.98
N LEU A 48 -10.55 4.39 12.30
CA LEU A 48 -9.70 5.56 12.12
C LEU A 48 -8.48 5.54 13.04
N VAL A 49 -8.64 5.14 14.29
CA VAL A 49 -7.54 5.01 15.25
C VAL A 49 -6.64 3.85 14.85
N GLY A 50 -7.20 2.67 14.61
CA GLY A 50 -6.45 1.50 14.18
C GLY A 50 -5.75 1.70 12.84
N GLY A 51 -6.46 2.24 11.85
CA GLY A 51 -5.92 2.60 10.55
C GLY A 51 -4.89 3.72 10.62
N GLY A 52 -5.14 4.75 11.44
CA GLY A 52 -4.23 5.84 11.71
C GLY A 52 -2.92 5.37 12.34
N ILE A 53 -3.00 4.50 13.35
CA ILE A 53 -1.83 3.86 13.97
C ILE A 53 -1.11 2.97 12.95
N ALA A 54 -1.82 2.17 12.18
CA ALA A 54 -1.22 1.32 11.15
C ALA A 54 -0.47 2.14 10.08
N VAL A 55 -1.07 3.25 9.62
CA VAL A 55 -0.43 4.18 8.68
C VAL A 55 0.74 4.90 9.34
N PHE A 56 0.62 5.29 10.61
CA PHE A 56 1.70 5.94 11.35
C PHE A 56 2.91 5.01 11.52
N VAL A 57 2.70 3.77 11.96
CA VAL A 57 3.76 2.74 12.08
C VAL A 57 4.36 2.43 10.71
N ARG A 58 3.52 2.25 9.69
CA ARG A 58 4.00 2.01 8.32
C ARG A 58 4.84 3.18 7.82
N ARG A 59 4.42 4.42 8.06
CA ARG A 59 5.17 5.62 7.68
C ARG A 59 6.49 5.70 8.46
N ASN A 60 6.50 5.37 9.74
CA ASN A 60 7.73 5.35 10.53
C ASN A 60 8.74 4.31 10.02
N ILE A 61 8.27 3.13 9.60
CA ILE A 61 9.13 2.07 9.07
C ILE A 61 9.59 2.36 7.62
N PHE A 62 8.70 2.85 6.76
CA PHE A 62 9.01 3.09 5.35
C PHE A 62 9.70 4.43 5.06
N VAL A 63 9.56 5.42 5.95
CA VAL A 63 10.36 6.67 5.88
C VAL A 63 11.68 6.52 6.66
N GLY A 64 11.81 5.49 7.51
CA GLY A 64 13.01 5.10 8.24
C GLY A 64 14.05 4.32 7.43
N SER A 65 14.19 4.58 6.13
CA SER A 65 15.41 4.18 5.39
C SER A 65 16.63 5.03 5.77
N GLU A 66 16.50 5.96 6.72
CA GLU A 66 17.63 6.32 7.58
C GLU A 66 17.57 5.54 8.91
N PRO A 67 18.62 4.80 9.28
CA PRO A 67 18.70 4.11 10.56
C PRO A 67 18.95 5.15 11.65
N THR A 68 17.88 5.75 12.16
CA THR A 68 17.97 6.66 13.30
C THR A 68 16.79 6.37 14.22
N VAL A 69 17.07 6.29 15.52
CA VAL A 69 16.18 5.95 16.64
C VAL A 69 16.16 4.42 16.94
N GLY A 70 16.78 3.93 18.01
CA GLY A 70 16.73 4.51 19.36
C GLY A 70 17.89 4.15 20.29
N PHE A 71 19.13 4.21 19.82
CA PHE A 71 20.30 4.33 20.70
C PHE A 71 21.41 5.00 19.89
N THR A 72 21.80 6.22 20.25
CA THR A 72 22.95 6.88 19.63
C THR A 72 24.22 6.48 20.39
N LEU A 73 25.40 6.60 19.76
CA LEU A 73 26.67 6.42 20.48
C LEU A 73 26.81 7.42 21.65
N GLU A 74 26.15 8.57 21.55
CA GLU A 74 26.14 9.59 22.61
C GLU A 74 25.31 9.12 23.81
N ASP A 75 24.16 8.49 23.58
CA ASP A 75 23.31 7.94 24.65
C ASP A 75 24.01 6.78 25.39
N LEU A 76 24.74 5.91 24.67
CA LEU A 76 25.61 4.89 25.30
C LEU A 76 26.72 5.53 26.15
N ARG A 77 27.30 6.66 25.71
CA ARG A 77 28.34 7.36 26.45
C ARG A 77 27.78 7.99 27.72
N GLU A 78 26.59 8.57 27.64
CA GLU A 78 25.91 9.20 28.77
C GLU A 78 25.47 8.15 29.80
N MET A 79 24.95 7.00 29.37
CA MET A 79 24.60 5.89 30.27
C MET A 79 25.82 5.27 30.95
N ARG A 80 26.95 5.18 30.24
CA ARG A 80 28.23 4.78 30.85
C ARG A 80 28.70 5.79 31.89
N ALA A 81 28.61 7.08 31.59
CA ALA A 81 28.98 8.15 32.53
C ALA A 81 28.11 8.15 33.79
N ARG A 82 26.83 7.76 33.66
CA ARG A 82 25.90 7.54 34.77
C ARG A 82 26.12 6.23 35.54
N GLY A 83 26.96 5.32 35.02
CA GLY A 83 27.21 4.01 35.62
C GLY A 83 26.06 3.02 35.44
N GLU A 84 25.15 3.25 34.49
CA GLU A 84 24.01 2.38 34.20
C GLU A 84 24.41 1.15 33.37
N ILE A 85 25.57 1.19 32.71
CA ILE A 85 26.13 0.10 31.93
C ILE A 85 27.59 -0.13 32.28
N THR A 86 28.02 -1.38 32.20
CA THR A 86 29.41 -1.75 32.44
C THR A 86 30.29 -1.47 31.22
N ASP A 87 31.59 -1.29 31.43
CA ASP A 87 32.56 -1.03 30.35
C ASP A 87 32.56 -2.15 29.28
N GLU A 88 32.34 -3.38 29.72
CA GLU A 88 32.25 -4.58 28.87
C GLU A 88 31.01 -4.54 27.97
N GLU A 89 29.85 -4.15 28.52
CA GLU A 89 28.61 -3.98 27.78
C GLU A 89 28.65 -2.80 26.80
N PHE A 90 29.35 -1.72 27.16
CA PHE A 90 29.56 -0.58 26.28
C PHE A 90 30.34 -0.97 25.03
N GLU A 91 31.47 -1.68 25.17
CA GLU A 91 32.29 -2.10 24.03
C GLU A 91 31.54 -3.06 23.10
N LEU A 92 30.78 -4.01 23.67
CA LEU A 92 29.97 -4.94 22.91
C LEU A 92 28.85 -4.23 22.12
N SER A 93 28.19 -3.25 22.74
CA SER A 93 27.15 -2.44 22.10
C SER A 93 27.71 -1.52 21.01
N ARG A 94 28.85 -0.87 21.28
CA ARG A 94 29.58 -0.04 20.31
C ARG A 94 30.01 -0.85 19.08
N ALA A 95 30.56 -2.04 19.29
CA ALA A 95 30.98 -2.92 18.19
C ALA A 95 29.80 -3.30 17.29
N ARG A 96 28.68 -3.74 17.89
CA ARG A 96 27.45 -4.08 17.14
C ARG A 96 26.91 -2.88 16.35
N MET A 97 26.94 -1.69 16.95
CA MET A 97 26.46 -0.47 16.29
C MET A 97 27.34 -0.08 15.09
N THR A 98 28.68 -0.10 15.27
CA THR A 98 29.60 0.17 14.15
C THR A 98 29.51 -0.86 13.03
N GLN A 99 29.25 -2.12 13.36
CA GLN A 99 29.01 -3.17 12.38
C GLN A 99 27.72 -2.91 11.58
N ALA A 100 26.63 -2.58 12.25
CA ALA A 100 25.36 -2.24 11.60
C ALA A 100 25.50 -1.03 10.66
N PHE A 101 26.26 -0.01 11.05
CA PHE A 101 26.57 1.15 10.17
C PHE A 101 27.36 0.76 8.92
N ARG A 102 28.29 -0.20 9.02
CA ARG A 102 29.06 -0.69 7.87
C ARG A 102 28.19 -1.52 6.93
N GLU A 103 27.29 -2.32 7.47
CA GLU A 103 26.34 -3.14 6.71
C GLU A 103 25.28 -2.25 6.02
N SER A 104 24.79 -1.21 6.68
CA SER A 104 23.85 -0.25 6.08
C SER A 104 24.50 0.66 5.04
N GLY A 105 25.76 1.07 5.24
CA GLY A 105 26.52 1.89 4.27
C GLY A 105 27.05 1.12 3.06
N SER A 106 26.99 -0.22 3.08
CA SER A 106 27.39 -1.09 1.95
C SER A 106 26.17 -1.62 1.17
N ALA A 107 24.95 -1.27 1.58
CA ALA A 107 23.70 -1.72 0.97
C ALA A 107 23.23 -0.84 -0.21
N ASP A 108 24.06 0.10 -0.67
CA ASP A 108 23.83 0.87 -1.90
C ASP A 108 24.31 0.10 -3.15
N ASP A 109 23.70 -1.07 -3.40
CA ASP A 109 23.44 -1.50 -4.78
C ASP A 109 22.03 -2.13 -4.89
N PRO A 110 20.97 -1.31 -4.96
CA PRO A 110 19.61 -1.76 -5.17
C PRO A 110 19.30 -2.16 -6.63
N LEU A 111 20.29 -2.35 -7.51
CA LEU A 111 20.02 -2.71 -8.91
C LEU A 111 19.65 -4.19 -9.14
N LYS A 112 19.45 -5.00 -8.10
CA LYS A 112 19.23 -6.43 -8.29
C LYS A 112 18.22 -7.07 -7.36
N GLY A 113 16.95 -6.68 -7.48
CA GLY A 113 15.88 -7.58 -7.06
C GLY A 113 14.53 -6.89 -6.89
N SER A 114 13.52 -7.44 -7.57
CA SER A 114 12.10 -7.18 -7.36
C SER A 114 11.47 -6.02 -8.16
N VAL A 115 11.69 -6.00 -9.47
CA VAL A 115 10.57 -5.77 -10.41
C VAL A 115 9.93 -7.12 -10.72
N SER A 116 9.44 -7.81 -9.68
CA SER A 116 8.33 -8.75 -9.87
C SER A 116 7.09 -7.88 -10.05
N ALA A 117 6.98 -7.32 -11.25
CA ALA A 117 5.73 -6.82 -11.77
C ALA A 117 4.73 -7.96 -11.66
N HIS A 118 3.84 -7.87 -10.67
CA HIS A 118 2.59 -8.58 -10.64
C HIS A 118 1.84 -8.19 -11.92
N ARG A 119 2.13 -8.90 -13.02
CA ARG A 119 1.46 -8.73 -14.31
C ARG A 119 0.06 -9.25 -14.11
N ILE A 120 -0.88 -8.33 -13.92
CA ILE A 120 -2.31 -8.64 -14.04
C ILE A 120 -2.52 -9.17 -15.47
N PRO A 121 -3.01 -10.42 -15.65
CA PRO A 121 -3.30 -10.96 -16.97
C PRO A 121 -4.34 -10.09 -17.67
N GLY A 122 -3.99 -9.52 -18.83
CA GLY A 122 -4.94 -8.79 -19.69
C GLY A 122 -4.77 -7.27 -19.75
N VAL A 123 -3.87 -6.66 -18.96
CA VAL A 123 -3.58 -5.23 -19.08
C VAL A 123 -2.42 -5.01 -20.05
N LYS A 124 -2.71 -4.50 -21.25
CA LYS A 124 -1.68 -4.03 -22.20
C LYS A 124 -0.93 -2.87 -21.53
N PRO A 125 0.40 -2.96 -21.34
CA PRO A 125 1.15 -1.87 -20.74
C PRO A 125 1.04 -0.62 -21.64
N PRO A 126 0.93 0.59 -21.04
CA PRO A 126 0.91 1.82 -21.82
C PRO A 126 2.22 1.92 -22.64
N PRO A 127 2.17 2.48 -23.86
CA PRO A 127 3.37 2.66 -24.67
C PRO A 127 4.36 3.50 -23.87
N ARG A 128 5.50 2.88 -23.55
CA ARG A 128 6.63 3.51 -22.87
C ARG A 128 7.09 4.66 -23.77
N ARG A 129 6.74 5.89 -23.40
CA ARG A 129 7.19 7.12 -24.04
C ARG A 129 8.71 7.13 -23.95
N SER A 130 9.36 6.72 -25.03
CA SER A 130 10.81 6.82 -25.20
C SER A 130 11.20 8.28 -24.97
N SER A 131 11.85 8.56 -23.84
CA SER A 131 12.56 9.80 -23.63
C SER A 131 13.81 9.81 -24.51
N GLN A 132 13.61 9.90 -25.82
CA GLN A 132 14.62 10.50 -26.69
C GLN A 132 14.57 12.01 -26.43
N GLY A 133 15.25 12.41 -25.37
CA GLY A 133 15.71 13.78 -25.19
C GLY A 133 16.80 14.11 -26.22
N PRO A 134 17.10 15.40 -26.42
CA PRO A 134 17.65 15.94 -27.65
C PRO A 134 19.09 15.46 -27.89
N LYS A 135 19.40 15.04 -29.13
CA LYS A 135 20.77 14.98 -29.62
C LYS A 135 21.33 16.41 -29.60
N SER A 136 22.22 16.72 -28.67
CA SER A 136 23.09 17.88 -28.78
C SER A 136 23.92 17.76 -30.06
N PRO A 137 24.02 18.81 -30.89
CA PRO A 137 24.87 18.79 -32.07
C PRO A 137 26.36 18.79 -31.67
N PRO A 138 27.24 18.15 -32.46
CA PRO A 138 28.69 18.24 -32.26
C PRO A 138 29.16 19.66 -32.58
N SER A 139 29.75 20.34 -31.58
CA SER A 139 30.48 21.59 -31.77
C SER A 139 31.94 21.28 -32.11
N ASP A 140 32.17 20.75 -33.31
CA ASP A 140 33.51 20.68 -33.91
C ASP A 140 33.68 21.90 -34.84
N GLY A 141 33.95 23.05 -34.23
CA GLY A 141 34.58 24.20 -34.90
C GLY A 141 36.03 24.24 -34.47
N SER A 142 36.96 23.80 -35.33
CA SER A 142 37.77 24.67 -36.19
C SER A 142 38.65 25.66 -35.44
N ALA A 143 39.97 25.49 -35.66
CA ALA A 143 40.98 26.53 -35.93
C ALA A 143 41.02 27.71 -34.93
N SER A 144 42.13 28.04 -34.28
CA SER A 144 43.48 28.22 -34.81
C SER A 144 44.31 28.83 -33.66
N ASP A 145 45.54 28.38 -33.42
CA ASP A 145 46.66 29.34 -33.30
C ASP A 145 48.03 28.65 -33.18
N PRO A 146 48.94 28.89 -34.13
CA PRO A 146 50.37 28.64 -33.99
C PRO A 146 51.12 29.98 -33.88
N GLU A 147 51.49 30.46 -32.68
CA GLU A 147 52.42 31.58 -32.61
C GLU A 147 53.30 31.62 -31.34
N LYS A 148 54.57 31.32 -31.58
CA LYS A 148 55.83 31.84 -31.01
C LYS A 148 55.85 32.52 -29.63
N GLY A 149 56.87 32.12 -28.86
CA GLY A 149 57.52 32.90 -27.80
C GLY A 149 58.64 32.11 -27.16
#